data_AF-A0A1G1YK47-F1
#
_entry.id   AF-A0A1G1YK47-F1
#
_cell.length_a   1.000
_cell.length_b   1.000
_cell.length_c   1.000
_cell.angle_alpha   90.00
_cell.angle_beta   90.00
_cell.angle_gamma   90.00
#
_symmetry.space_group_name_H-M   'P 1'
#
loop_
_entity.id
_entity.type
_entity.pdbx_description
1 polymer ?
#
loop_
_entity_poly.entity_id
_entity_poly.type
_entity_poly.pdbx_seq_one_letter_code
_entity_poly.pdbx_strand_id
1 'polypeptide(L)'
;MEQTLSHHGKLRGPAASRERPFLALLNAALLLVLITSVVTSQLFLSSAARVMHLGPMLNLTAQNRSGTPKLSGNAADDAMAMVVLRGVPAVYGSELNVSFDQVEASMNTLKAFDPTYGARPINLVDAALQRYIAIGLKIACEYCCGAKTLVNTDGRAACGCAHSQAMRGLLAYLIQNHGSEYSDDELLQAMARWKGMFFPRQMIAKLSANLTGQSAFTPDTAALVLNVKLPRYGGTAAAAPSPTQVQNLPNMVGGC
;
A
#
# COMPACT_ATOMS: atom_id res chain seq x y z
N MET A 1 3.17 57.35 -52.19
CA MET A 1 4.42 56.59 -52.39
C MET A 1 4.16 55.18 -51.89
N GLU A 2 3.63 54.27 -52.71
CA GLU A 2 4.39 53.48 -53.71
C GLU A 2 5.56 52.73 -53.06
N GLN A 3 5.46 51.41 -52.87
CA GLN A 3 5.86 50.42 -53.89
C GLN A 3 5.64 48.99 -53.38
N THR A 4 4.94 48.22 -54.21
CA THR A 4 4.84 46.77 -54.29
C THR A 4 6.19 46.10 -54.54
N LEU A 5 6.41 44.90 -53.98
CA LEU A 5 7.22 43.87 -54.66
C LEU A 5 6.78 42.45 -54.23
N SER A 6 6.27 41.76 -55.24
CA SER A 6 5.87 40.35 -55.29
C SER A 6 7.11 39.47 -55.39
N HIS A 7 7.14 38.33 -54.67
CA HIS A 7 8.00 37.21 -55.04
C HIS A 7 7.29 35.87 -54.89
N HIS A 8 6.98 35.29 -56.05
CA HIS A 8 6.53 33.93 -56.25
C HIS A 8 7.59 32.91 -55.81
N GLY A 9 7.27 32.10 -54.80
CA GLY A 9 8.00 30.87 -54.44
C GLY A 9 7.25 29.63 -54.93
N LYS A 10 7.79 28.98 -55.96
CA LYS A 10 7.24 27.83 -56.69
C LYS A 10 7.21 26.57 -55.80
N LEU A 11 6.01 25.97 -55.68
CA LEU A 11 5.75 24.65 -55.09
C LEU A 11 6.66 23.58 -55.71
N ARG A 12 7.43 22.86 -54.90
CA ARG A 12 8.01 21.55 -55.24
C ARG A 12 7.33 20.50 -54.36
N GLY A 13 6.44 19.72 -54.96
CA GLY A 13 5.82 18.57 -54.31
C GLY A 13 6.87 17.48 -54.03
N PRO A 14 6.75 16.74 -52.91
CA PRO A 14 7.63 15.62 -52.62
C PRO A 14 7.40 14.50 -53.64
N ALA A 15 8.49 14.05 -54.26
CA ALA A 15 8.50 12.89 -55.14
C ALA A 15 8.03 11.65 -54.35
N ALA A 16 6.92 11.06 -54.80
CA ALA A 16 6.40 9.81 -54.27
C ALA A 16 7.38 8.67 -54.58
N SER A 17 8.22 8.32 -53.61
CA SER A 17 9.17 7.20 -53.67
C SER A 17 8.40 5.87 -53.76
N ARG A 18 8.39 5.28 -54.95
CA ARG A 18 7.71 4.04 -55.32
C ARG A 18 8.52 2.79 -54.91
N GLU A 19 8.86 2.66 -53.63
CA GLU A 19 9.55 1.48 -53.06
C GLU A 19 8.91 0.96 -51.76
N ARG A 20 7.60 1.16 -51.59
CA ARG A 20 6.90 0.79 -50.34
C ARG A 20 6.36 -0.65 -50.23
N PRO A 21 6.16 -1.47 -51.29
CA PRO A 21 5.51 -2.77 -51.09
C PRO A 21 6.47 -3.79 -50.46
N PHE A 22 7.76 -3.75 -50.81
CA PHE A 22 8.73 -4.72 -50.29
C PHE A 22 9.03 -4.51 -48.80
N LEU A 23 9.22 -3.26 -48.35
CA LEU A 23 9.43 -2.95 -46.94
C LEU A 23 8.17 -3.24 -46.08
N ALA A 24 6.98 -3.03 -46.63
CA ALA A 24 5.74 -3.38 -45.95
C ALA A 24 5.59 -4.91 -45.78
N LEU A 25 5.93 -5.69 -46.80
CA LEU A 25 5.92 -7.16 -46.75
C LEU A 25 6.98 -7.70 -45.77
N LEU A 26 8.18 -7.12 -45.76
CA LEU A 26 9.24 -7.50 -44.83
C LEU A 26 8.85 -7.24 -43.37
N ASN A 27 8.28 -6.06 -43.09
CA ASN A 27 7.78 -5.72 -41.75
C ASN A 27 6.62 -6.63 -41.32
N ALA A 28 5.71 -6.97 -42.24
CA ALA A 28 4.62 -7.91 -41.94
C ALA A 28 5.15 -9.31 -41.63
N ALA A 29 6.16 -9.79 -42.37
CA ALA A 29 6.81 -11.08 -42.11
C ALA A 29 7.53 -11.10 -40.76
N LEU A 30 8.28 -10.03 -40.42
CA LEU A 30 8.95 -9.90 -39.12
C LEU A 30 7.95 -9.84 -37.97
N LEU A 31 6.83 -9.14 -38.13
CA LEU A 31 5.77 -9.08 -37.13
C LEU A 31 5.12 -10.45 -36.93
N LEU A 32 4.89 -11.21 -38.00
CA LEU A 32 4.36 -12.57 -37.92
C LEU A 32 5.33 -13.47 -37.14
N VAL A 33 6.63 -13.41 -37.41
CA VAL A 33 7.66 -14.17 -36.68
C VAL A 33 7.71 -13.77 -35.19
N LEU A 34 7.57 -12.49 -34.87
CA LEU A 34 7.53 -12.03 -33.48
C LEU A 34 6.29 -12.57 -32.75
N ILE A 35 5.11 -12.49 -33.39
CA ILE A 35 3.85 -13.00 -32.81
C ILE A 35 3.93 -14.51 -32.62
N THR A 36 4.41 -15.26 -33.61
CA THR A 36 4.55 -16.71 -33.47
C THR A 36 5.57 -17.09 -32.41
N SER A 37 6.68 -16.35 -32.28
CA SER A 37 7.65 -16.53 -31.20
C SER A 37 7.04 -16.29 -29.82
N VAL A 38 6.23 -15.24 -29.64
CA VAL A 38 5.57 -14.95 -28.35
C VAL A 38 4.56 -16.06 -28.00
N VAL A 39 3.79 -16.51 -28.99
CA VAL A 39 2.80 -17.59 -28.79
C VAL A 39 3.50 -18.92 -28.46
N THR A 40 4.57 -19.29 -29.16
CA THR A 40 5.29 -20.53 -28.88
C THR A 40 6.02 -20.48 -27.52
N SER A 41 6.58 -19.32 -27.13
CA SER A 41 7.12 -19.13 -25.79
C SER A 41 6.06 -19.33 -24.69
N GLN A 42 4.85 -18.80 -24.87
CA GLN A 42 3.76 -19.00 -23.89
C GLN A 42 3.29 -20.47 -23.82
N LEU A 43 3.26 -21.17 -24.95
CA LEU A 43 2.92 -22.59 -24.98
C LEU A 43 3.97 -23.45 -24.26
N PHE A 44 5.26 -23.14 -24.43
CA PHE A 44 6.35 -23.86 -23.76
C PHE A 44 6.34 -23.66 -22.23
N LEU A 45 6.00 -22.46 -21.76
CA LEU A 45 5.79 -22.18 -20.33
C LEU A 45 4.58 -22.96 -19.77
N SER A 46 3.51 -23.11 -20.55
CA SER A 46 2.30 -23.84 -20.13
C SER A 46 2.49 -25.36 -20.06
N SER A 47 3.37 -25.92 -20.90
CA SER A 47 3.70 -27.34 -20.89
C SER A 47 4.75 -27.67 -19.83
N ALA A 48 5.73 -26.80 -19.60
CA ALA A 48 6.70 -26.95 -18.52
C ALA A 48 6.03 -26.95 -17.12
N ALA A 49 5.01 -26.12 -16.91
CA ALA A 49 4.26 -26.08 -15.64
C ALA A 49 3.51 -27.39 -15.34
N ARG A 50 2.99 -28.09 -16.37
CA ARG A 50 2.26 -29.37 -16.19
C ARG A 50 3.17 -30.54 -15.86
N VAL A 51 4.39 -30.56 -16.39
CA VAL A 51 5.36 -31.65 -16.16
C VAL A 51 5.95 -31.61 -14.74
N MET A 52 5.91 -30.45 -14.06
CA MET A 52 6.48 -30.28 -12.72
C MET A 52 5.49 -30.47 -11.55
N HIS A 53 4.29 -31.04 -11.76
CA HIS A 53 3.27 -31.25 -10.70
C HIS A 53 2.92 -29.99 -9.87
N LEU A 54 3.22 -28.80 -10.39
CA LEU A 54 2.67 -27.55 -9.91
C LEU A 54 1.24 -27.47 -10.46
N GLY A 55 0.26 -27.83 -9.61
CA GLY A 55 -1.15 -27.59 -9.85
C GLY A 55 -1.45 -26.10 -10.14
N PRO A 56 -2.72 -25.70 -10.33
CA PRO A 56 -3.09 -24.42 -10.93
C PRO A 56 -2.77 -23.23 -10.00
N MET A 57 -1.50 -22.84 -9.95
CA MET A 57 -0.95 -21.63 -9.32
C MET A 57 -0.64 -20.57 -10.38
N LEU A 58 -1.43 -20.53 -11.45
CA LEU A 58 -1.35 -19.49 -12.47
C LEU A 58 -2.76 -18.95 -12.74
N ASN A 59 -3.36 -18.44 -11.66
CA ASN A 59 -4.42 -17.43 -11.70
C ASN A 59 -3.87 -16.10 -11.14
N LEU A 60 -2.62 -15.78 -11.51
CA LEU A 60 -1.84 -14.64 -11.02
C LEU A 60 -1.73 -13.53 -12.08
N THR A 61 -2.83 -13.30 -12.80
CA THR A 61 -3.07 -12.04 -13.51
C THR A 61 -4.52 -11.63 -13.29
N ALA A 62 -4.72 -10.43 -12.73
CA ALA A 62 -5.99 -9.71 -12.56
C ALA A 62 -6.80 -9.80 -11.24
N GLN A 63 -6.19 -10.13 -10.09
CA GLN A 63 -6.76 -9.79 -8.78
C GLN A 63 -5.73 -9.13 -7.86
N ASN A 64 -5.09 -8.06 -8.34
CA ASN A 64 -4.44 -7.11 -7.43
C ASN A 64 -4.48 -5.68 -7.98
N ARG A 65 -5.63 -5.30 -8.56
CA ARG A 65 -6.01 -3.90 -8.45
C ARG A 65 -6.53 -3.75 -7.03
N SER A 66 -5.88 -2.84 -6.31
CA SER A 66 -6.33 -2.00 -5.21
C SER A 66 -7.81 -1.59 -5.35
N GLY A 67 -8.72 -2.56 -5.33
CA GLY A 67 -10.14 -2.33 -5.23
C GLY A 67 -10.37 -1.96 -3.80
N THR A 68 -10.41 -0.65 -3.51
CA THR A 68 -10.99 -0.14 -2.26
C THR A 68 -12.25 -0.96 -1.98
N PRO A 69 -12.33 -1.67 -0.83
CA PRO A 69 -13.46 -2.52 -0.53
C PRO A 69 -14.76 -1.76 -0.80
N LYS A 70 -15.70 -2.38 -1.51
CA LYS A 70 -17.00 -1.75 -1.73
C LYS A 70 -17.66 -1.57 -0.38
N LEU A 71 -17.70 -0.32 0.07
CA LEU A 71 -18.26 0.04 1.38
C LEU A 71 -19.76 -0.20 1.37
N SER A 72 -20.22 -0.87 2.42
CA SER A 72 -21.61 -1.29 2.63
C SER A 72 -22.50 -0.12 3.06
N GLY A 73 -21.90 0.95 3.60
CA GLY A 73 -22.64 2.02 4.27
C GLY A 73 -23.00 1.68 5.72
N ASN A 74 -22.72 0.45 6.17
CA ASN A 74 -22.72 0.09 7.57
C ASN A 74 -21.34 0.43 8.17
N ALA A 75 -21.31 1.39 9.10
CA ALA A 75 -20.07 1.86 9.70
C ALA A 75 -19.29 0.77 10.44
N ALA A 76 -19.98 -0.21 11.01
CA ALA A 76 -19.36 -1.33 11.72
C ALA A 76 -18.62 -2.27 10.77
N ASP A 77 -19.32 -2.73 9.72
CA ASP A 77 -18.79 -3.66 8.73
C ASP A 77 -17.67 -3.02 7.92
N ASP A 78 -17.84 -1.74 7.56
CA ASP A 78 -16.83 -0.98 6.82
C ASP A 78 -15.58 -0.74 7.68
N ALA A 79 -15.74 -0.41 8.96
CA ALA A 79 -14.60 -0.27 9.87
C ALA A 79 -13.83 -1.60 10.01
N MET A 80 -14.53 -2.73 10.12
CA MET A 80 -13.92 -4.06 10.16
C MET A 80 -13.11 -4.36 8.91
N ALA A 81 -13.68 -4.10 7.73
CA ALA A 81 -13.01 -4.32 6.45
C ALA A 81 -11.76 -3.44 6.25
N MET A 82 -11.75 -2.24 6.82
CA MET A 82 -10.60 -1.33 6.75
C MET A 82 -9.51 -1.63 7.78
N VAL A 83 -9.88 -2.13 8.95
CA VAL A 83 -8.95 -2.40 10.06
C VAL A 83 -8.33 -3.79 9.96
N VAL A 84 -9.12 -4.81 9.65
CA VAL A 84 -8.68 -6.21 9.63
C VAL A 84 -8.29 -6.57 8.21
N LEU A 85 -7.03 -6.29 7.88
CA LEU A 85 -6.46 -6.60 6.58
C LEU A 85 -6.03 -8.06 6.48
N ARG A 86 -5.90 -8.54 5.25
CA ARG A 86 -5.42 -9.88 4.91
C ARG A 86 -4.39 -9.80 3.80
N GLY A 87 -3.58 -10.85 3.67
CA GLY A 87 -2.59 -10.98 2.62
C GLY A 87 -1.30 -10.19 2.86
N VAL A 88 -0.50 -10.12 1.80
CA VAL A 88 0.85 -9.57 1.80
C VAL A 88 0.81 -8.09 1.37
N PRO A 89 1.41 -7.15 2.14
CA PRO A 89 1.55 -5.76 1.71
C PRO A 89 2.22 -5.64 0.34
N ALA A 90 1.65 -4.86 -0.57
CA ALA A 90 2.04 -4.87 -1.98
C ALA A 90 3.50 -4.45 -2.26
N VAL A 91 4.07 -3.56 -1.45
CA VAL A 91 5.44 -3.05 -1.65
C VAL A 91 6.42 -3.87 -0.82
N TYR A 92 6.39 -3.69 0.51
CA TYR A 92 7.38 -4.27 1.42
C TYR A 92 7.06 -5.70 1.89
N GLY A 93 5.89 -6.24 1.56
CA GLY A 93 5.41 -7.50 2.12
C GLY A 93 6.30 -8.68 1.73
N SER A 94 6.58 -8.82 0.44
CA SER A 94 7.48 -9.86 -0.06
C SER A 94 8.95 -9.61 0.31
N GLU A 95 9.38 -8.36 0.32
CA GLU A 95 10.77 -7.97 0.64
C GLU A 95 11.15 -8.31 2.09
N LEU A 96 10.22 -8.08 3.01
CA LEU A 96 10.40 -8.37 4.43
C LEU A 96 9.86 -9.74 4.84
N ASN A 97 9.25 -10.50 3.92
CA ASN A 97 8.52 -11.73 4.25
C ASN A 97 7.48 -11.51 5.37
N VAL A 98 6.68 -10.45 5.26
CA VAL A 98 5.62 -10.08 6.20
C VAL A 98 4.24 -10.19 5.56
N SER A 99 3.25 -10.58 6.36
CA SER A 99 1.85 -10.75 5.94
C SER A 99 0.90 -10.36 7.07
N PHE A 100 -0.21 -9.72 6.72
CA PHE A 100 -1.30 -9.46 7.66
C PHE A 100 -1.94 -10.76 8.17
N ASP A 101 -1.81 -11.88 7.44
CA ASP A 101 -2.29 -13.19 7.91
C ASP A 101 -1.35 -13.84 8.95
N GLN A 102 -0.13 -13.30 9.12
CA GLN A 102 0.90 -13.81 10.01
C GLN A 102 1.42 -12.69 10.91
N VAL A 103 0.52 -12.07 11.67
CA VAL A 103 0.77 -10.83 12.42
C VAL A 103 1.95 -10.97 13.39
N GLU A 104 2.03 -12.05 14.17
CA GLU A 104 3.09 -12.23 15.17
C GLU A 104 4.47 -12.44 14.53
N ALA A 105 4.56 -13.32 13.52
CA ALA A 105 5.80 -13.54 12.78
C ALA A 105 6.27 -12.27 12.06
N SER A 106 5.33 -11.52 11.49
CA SER A 106 5.60 -10.23 10.86
C SER A 106 6.08 -9.20 11.87
N MET A 107 5.43 -9.10 13.03
CA MET A 107 5.84 -8.22 14.12
C MET A 107 7.28 -8.52 14.57
N ASN A 108 7.64 -9.80 14.70
CA ASN A 108 8.99 -10.23 15.04
C ASN A 108 10.03 -9.82 13.99
N THR A 109 9.65 -9.81 12.72
CA THR A 109 10.51 -9.34 11.63
C THR A 109 10.66 -7.82 11.67
N LEU A 110 9.55 -7.10 11.78
CA LEU A 110 9.52 -5.64 11.76
C LEU A 110 10.26 -5.02 12.95
N LYS A 111 10.07 -5.56 14.16
CA LYS A 111 10.72 -5.03 15.38
C LYS A 111 12.24 -5.12 15.32
N ALA A 112 12.80 -6.05 14.52
CA ALA A 112 14.25 -6.17 14.36
C ALA A 112 14.87 -4.89 13.77
N PHE A 113 14.11 -4.10 13.01
CA PHE A 113 14.55 -2.87 12.37
C PHE A 113 14.35 -1.61 13.22
N ASP A 114 13.79 -1.74 14.43
CA ASP A 114 13.56 -0.61 15.34
C ASP A 114 14.87 0.18 15.59
N PRO A 115 14.90 1.51 15.37
CA PRO A 115 16.12 2.31 15.56
C PRO A 115 16.69 2.35 17.00
N THR A 116 15.88 2.07 18.02
CA THR A 116 16.27 2.17 19.44
C THR A 116 16.59 0.79 20.05
N TYR A 117 15.77 -0.22 19.79
CA TYR A 117 15.80 -1.54 20.45
C TYR A 117 16.01 -2.71 19.48
N GLY A 118 16.01 -2.45 18.17
CA GLY A 118 16.05 -3.49 17.16
C GLY A 118 17.36 -4.28 17.18
N ALA A 119 17.29 -5.57 16.87
CA ALA A 119 18.48 -6.41 16.70
C ALA A 119 19.32 -6.03 15.46
N ARG A 120 18.71 -5.33 14.50
CA ARG A 120 19.32 -4.80 13.27
C ARG A 120 18.81 -3.36 13.07
N PRO A 121 19.20 -2.43 13.95
CA PRO A 121 18.58 -1.11 14.01
C PRO A 121 18.89 -0.31 12.74
N ILE A 122 17.87 0.36 12.20
CA ILE A 122 18.06 1.29 11.09
C ILE A 122 18.43 2.66 11.64
N ASN A 123 19.61 3.16 11.27
CA ASN A 123 20.08 4.48 11.66
C ASN A 123 19.63 5.53 10.63
N LEU A 124 18.69 6.39 11.00
CA LEU A 124 18.22 7.49 10.17
C LEU A 124 18.95 8.78 10.55
N VAL A 125 19.30 9.58 9.55
CA VAL A 125 19.97 10.88 9.72
C VAL A 125 19.26 11.97 8.93
N ASP A 126 19.53 13.23 9.26
CA ASP A 126 19.09 14.42 8.52
C ASP A 126 17.59 14.40 8.19
N ALA A 127 17.24 14.60 6.91
CA ALA A 127 15.86 14.66 6.43
C ALA A 127 15.08 13.36 6.71
N ALA A 128 15.74 12.20 6.66
CA ALA A 128 15.09 10.93 6.95
C ALA A 128 14.71 10.82 8.43
N LEU A 129 15.57 11.29 9.34
CA LEU A 129 15.27 11.34 10.77
C LEU A 129 14.16 12.34 11.08
N GLN A 130 14.18 13.53 10.48
CA GLN A 130 13.12 14.54 10.68
C GLN A 130 11.76 14.01 10.23
N ARG A 131 11.73 13.32 9.09
CA ARG A 131 10.53 12.69 8.55
C ARG A 131 10.00 11.59 9.47
N TYR A 132 10.90 10.75 9.98
CA TYR A 132 10.59 9.71 10.95
C TYR A 132 9.97 10.28 12.24
N ILE A 133 10.54 11.37 12.77
CA ILE A 133 10.00 12.08 13.94
C ILE A 133 8.62 12.64 13.62
N ALA A 134 8.48 13.35 12.51
CA ALA A 134 7.22 14.01 12.14
C ALA A 134 6.05 13.02 12.00
N ILE A 135 6.29 11.83 11.44
CA ILE A 135 5.27 10.78 11.30
C ILE A 135 5.06 10.06 12.64
N GLY A 136 6.13 9.73 13.35
CA GLY A 136 6.06 9.04 14.65
C GLY A 136 5.36 9.85 15.75
N LEU A 137 5.34 11.18 15.64
CA LEU A 137 4.58 12.05 16.54
C LEU A 137 3.06 12.09 16.24
N LYS A 138 2.62 11.59 15.07
CA LYS A 138 1.20 11.60 14.66
C LYS A 138 0.45 10.33 15.07
N ILE A 139 1.15 9.26 15.45
CA ILE A 139 0.56 7.95 15.76
C ILE A 139 1.19 7.34 17.00
N ALA A 140 0.44 6.50 17.71
CA ALA A 140 0.89 5.80 18.91
C ALA A 140 0.26 4.42 19.05
N CYS A 141 0.78 3.64 20.00
CA CYS A 141 0.14 2.43 20.54
C CYS A 141 -0.45 2.74 21.92
N GLU A 142 -1.52 3.55 21.96
CA GLU A 142 -2.10 4.05 23.21
C GLU A 142 -2.76 2.97 24.07
N TYR A 143 -3.01 1.78 23.52
CA TYR A 143 -3.77 0.72 24.17
C TYR A 143 -2.96 -0.19 25.10
N CYS A 144 -1.63 -0.26 24.93
CA CYS A 144 -0.78 -1.14 25.71
C CYS A 144 -0.07 -0.41 26.86
N CYS A 145 0.66 0.67 26.55
CA CYS A 145 1.46 1.43 27.53
C CYS A 145 0.99 2.88 27.73
N GLY A 146 -0.12 3.28 27.11
CA GLY A 146 -0.68 4.64 27.25
C GLY A 146 0.08 5.75 26.51
N ALA A 147 1.16 5.42 25.80
CA ALA A 147 1.96 6.36 25.02
C ALA A 147 1.09 7.14 24.02
N LYS A 148 1.39 8.43 23.85
CA LYS A 148 0.65 9.34 22.96
C LYS A 148 1.32 9.56 21.60
N THR A 149 2.56 9.12 21.47
CA THR A 149 3.34 9.13 20.24
C THR A 149 4.15 7.84 20.14
N LEU A 150 4.67 7.54 18.95
CA LEU A 150 5.53 6.38 18.70
C LEU A 150 6.99 6.66 19.12
N VAL A 151 7.38 7.91 18.99
CA VAL A 151 8.71 8.45 19.30
C VAL A 151 8.60 9.76 20.07
N ASN A 152 9.64 10.12 20.80
CA ASN A 152 9.81 11.42 21.42
C ASN A 152 10.26 12.45 20.37
N THR A 153 10.30 13.72 20.74
CA THR A 153 10.71 14.82 19.86
C THR A 153 12.17 14.74 19.40
N ASP A 154 12.99 13.92 20.06
CA ASP A 154 14.38 13.62 19.70
C ASP A 154 14.51 12.36 18.80
N GLY A 155 13.40 11.73 18.42
CA GLY A 155 13.37 10.51 17.61
C GLY A 155 13.62 9.21 18.37
N ARG A 156 13.84 9.26 19.69
CA ARG A 156 13.95 8.04 20.51
C ARG A 156 12.58 7.41 20.75
N ALA A 157 12.57 6.11 21.01
CA ALA A 157 11.34 5.40 21.34
C ALA A 157 10.57 6.02 22.52
N ALA A 158 9.27 6.22 22.37
CA ALA A 158 8.39 6.65 23.46
C ALA A 158 7.96 5.48 24.37
N CYS A 159 8.03 4.24 23.89
CA CYS A 159 7.66 3.03 24.62
C CYS A 159 8.40 1.80 24.05
N GLY A 160 8.69 0.82 24.91
CA GLY A 160 9.48 -0.36 24.59
C GLY A 160 8.69 -1.62 24.17
N CYS A 161 7.36 -1.57 24.04
CA CYS A 161 6.58 -2.76 23.71
C CYS A 161 6.83 -3.26 22.28
N ALA A 162 6.61 -4.56 22.04
CA ALA A 162 6.87 -5.20 20.75
C ALA A 162 6.09 -4.55 19.59
N HIS A 163 4.84 -4.12 19.80
CA HIS A 163 4.04 -3.42 18.78
C HIS A 163 4.66 -2.09 18.38
N SER A 164 5.07 -1.31 19.38
CA SER A 164 5.69 0.00 19.16
C SER A 164 7.04 -0.17 18.47
N GLN A 165 7.80 -1.21 18.82
CA GLN A 165 9.03 -1.56 18.12
C GLN A 165 8.77 -1.94 16.65
N ALA A 166 7.77 -2.78 16.38
CA ALA A 166 7.42 -3.18 15.02
C ALA A 166 6.97 -1.99 14.16
N MET A 167 6.16 -1.07 14.70
CA MET A 167 5.75 0.14 13.97
C MET A 167 6.94 1.06 13.69
N ARG A 168 7.84 1.27 14.66
CA ARG A 168 9.06 2.08 14.44
C ARG A 168 9.99 1.44 13.43
N GLY A 169 10.20 0.14 13.52
CA GLY A 169 11.04 -0.61 12.58
C GLY A 169 10.49 -0.58 11.16
N LEU A 170 9.17 -0.75 10.99
CA LEU A 170 8.54 -0.60 9.68
C LEU A 170 8.66 0.83 9.15
N LEU A 171 8.38 1.84 9.97
CA LEU A 171 8.51 3.24 9.54
C LEU A 171 9.94 3.57 9.10
N ALA A 172 10.93 3.14 9.87
CA ALA A 172 12.34 3.34 9.54
C ALA A 172 12.74 2.62 8.25
N TYR A 173 12.28 1.38 8.07
CA TYR A 173 12.51 0.62 6.85
C TYR A 173 11.91 1.30 5.62
N LEU A 174 10.65 1.73 5.71
CA LEU A 174 9.98 2.39 4.58
C LEU A 174 10.61 3.74 4.24
N ILE A 175 11.03 4.53 5.23
CA ILE A 175 11.73 5.79 4.96
C ILE A 175 13.09 5.53 4.28
N GLN A 176 13.85 4.53 4.77
CA GLN A 176 15.17 4.22 4.23
C GLN A 176 15.11 3.66 2.81
N ASN A 177 14.15 2.77 2.52
CA ASN A 177 14.13 1.99 1.28
C ASN A 177 13.11 2.49 0.25
N HIS A 178 12.01 3.12 0.70
CA HIS A 178 10.92 3.58 -0.16
C HIS A 178 10.52 5.03 0.11
N GLY A 179 11.39 5.82 0.74
CA GLY A 179 11.08 7.21 1.10
C GLY A 179 10.75 8.09 -0.11
N SER A 180 11.29 7.79 -1.29
CA SER A 180 10.96 8.49 -2.53
C SER A 180 9.63 8.05 -3.16
N GLU A 181 9.13 6.86 -2.82
CA GLU A 181 7.91 6.28 -3.38
C GLU A 181 6.68 6.57 -2.51
N TYR A 182 6.86 6.58 -1.20
CA TYR A 182 5.80 6.87 -0.24
C TYR A 182 5.77 8.35 0.14
N SER A 183 4.58 8.93 0.17
CA SER A 183 4.29 10.18 0.89
C SER A 183 4.19 9.95 2.41
N ASP A 184 4.25 11.02 3.20
CA ASP A 184 4.11 10.94 4.66
C ASP A 184 2.77 10.34 5.10
N ASP A 185 1.70 10.64 4.36
CA ASP A 185 0.37 10.12 4.64
C ASP A 185 0.25 8.63 4.30
N GLU A 186 0.94 8.16 3.25
CA GLU A 186 0.99 6.73 2.93
C GLU A 186 1.85 5.94 3.92
N LEU A 187 2.94 6.54 4.44
CA LEU A 187 3.71 5.97 5.55
C LEU A 187 2.86 5.86 6.81
N LEU A 188 2.13 6.93 7.16
CA LEU A 188 1.20 6.93 8.29
C LEU A 188 0.08 5.89 8.09
N GLN A 189 -0.43 5.73 6.86
CA GLN A 189 -1.39 4.69 6.51
C GLN A 189 -0.80 3.29 6.72
N ALA A 190 0.43 3.04 6.26
CA ALA A 190 1.09 1.75 6.51
C ALA A 190 1.19 1.45 8.02
N MET A 191 1.50 2.46 8.84
CA MET A 191 1.51 2.31 10.29
C MET A 191 0.12 2.03 10.87
N ALA A 192 -0.89 2.78 10.44
CA ALA A 192 -2.26 2.62 10.92
C ALA A 192 -2.84 1.23 10.58
N ARG A 193 -2.49 0.68 9.41
CA ARG A 193 -2.84 -0.68 8.99
C ARG A 193 -2.28 -1.73 9.95
N TRP A 194 -0.99 -1.66 10.29
CA TRP A 194 -0.40 -2.57 11.27
C TRP A 194 -0.95 -2.37 12.67
N LYS A 195 -1.19 -1.12 13.09
CA LYS A 195 -1.88 -0.84 14.35
C LYS A 195 -3.27 -1.50 14.40
N GLY A 196 -3.99 -1.50 13.28
CA GLY A 196 -5.25 -2.23 13.11
C GLY A 196 -5.10 -3.73 13.36
N MET A 197 -4.02 -4.34 12.86
CA MET A 197 -3.74 -5.77 13.10
C MET A 197 -3.31 -6.06 14.54
N PHE A 198 -2.63 -5.13 15.21
CA PHE A 198 -2.18 -5.30 16.59
C PHE A 198 -3.31 -5.11 17.60
N PHE A 199 -4.24 -4.18 17.33
CA PHE A 199 -5.33 -3.78 18.24
C PHE A 199 -6.69 -3.72 17.49
N PRO A 200 -7.15 -4.84 16.90
CA PRO A 200 -8.26 -4.80 15.96
C PRO A 200 -9.56 -4.33 16.60
N ARG A 201 -9.86 -4.78 17.83
CA ARG A 201 -11.10 -4.38 18.53
C ARG A 201 -11.15 -2.87 18.79
N GLN A 202 -10.06 -2.31 19.30
CA GLN A 202 -9.96 -0.91 19.66
C GLN A 202 -9.99 -0.03 18.41
N MET A 203 -9.29 -0.45 17.35
CA MET A 203 -9.25 0.28 16.08
C MET A 203 -10.59 0.23 15.33
N ILE A 204 -11.30 -0.90 15.32
CA ILE A 204 -12.66 -1.00 14.74
C ILE A 204 -13.63 -0.08 15.48
N ALA A 205 -13.65 -0.15 16.82
CA ALA A 205 -14.54 0.68 17.62
C ALA A 205 -14.27 2.18 17.39
N LYS A 206 -12.99 2.57 17.38
CA LYS A 206 -12.57 3.95 17.15
C LYS A 206 -12.95 4.43 15.75
N LEU A 207 -12.65 3.65 14.71
CA LEU A 207 -12.98 4.01 13.34
C LEU A 207 -14.50 4.06 13.12
N SER A 208 -15.27 3.12 13.66
CA SER A 208 -16.74 3.14 13.56
C SER A 208 -17.36 4.40 14.19
N ALA A 209 -16.86 4.82 15.35
CA ALA A 209 -17.27 6.08 15.98
C ALA A 209 -16.91 7.31 15.10
N ASN A 210 -15.75 7.28 14.42
CA ASN A 210 -15.37 8.33 13.48
C ASN A 210 -16.26 8.36 12.24
N LEU A 211 -16.55 7.20 11.65
CA LEU A 211 -17.40 7.09 10.46
C LEU A 211 -18.82 7.63 10.72
N THR A 212 -19.38 7.37 11.90
CA THR A 212 -20.72 7.82 12.30
C THR A 212 -20.77 9.26 12.84
N GLY A 213 -19.63 9.96 12.91
CA GLY A 213 -19.55 11.32 13.44
C GLY A 213 -19.69 11.43 14.97
N GLN A 214 -19.68 10.31 15.70
CA GLN A 214 -19.68 10.30 17.17
C GLN A 214 -18.38 10.87 17.75
N SER A 215 -17.28 10.80 17.00
CA SER A 215 -15.99 11.36 17.36
C SER A 215 -15.23 11.87 16.14
N ALA A 216 -14.37 12.86 16.32
CA ALA A 216 -13.51 13.37 15.25
C ALA A 216 -12.43 12.34 14.87
N PHE A 217 -12.09 12.29 13.57
CA PHE A 217 -10.99 11.47 13.08
C PHE A 217 -9.67 11.85 13.77
N THR A 218 -8.90 10.84 14.14
CA THR A 218 -7.52 10.96 14.59
C THR A 218 -6.59 10.63 13.42
N PRO A 219 -5.29 10.97 13.48
CA PRO A 219 -4.40 10.76 12.34
C PRO A 219 -4.33 9.31 11.85
N ASP A 220 -4.39 8.34 12.76
CA ASP A 220 -4.41 6.90 12.44
C ASP A 220 -5.71 6.47 11.74
N THR A 221 -6.89 6.89 12.22
CA THR A 221 -8.17 6.53 11.57
C THR A 221 -8.38 7.30 10.27
N ALA A 222 -7.90 8.53 10.18
CA ALA A 222 -7.87 9.29 8.93
C ALA A 222 -6.98 8.59 7.88
N ALA A 223 -5.82 8.07 8.29
CA ALA A 223 -4.94 7.35 7.40
C ALA A 223 -5.53 6.01 6.91
N LEU A 224 -6.34 5.32 7.74
CA LEU A 224 -7.06 4.10 7.31
C LEU A 224 -8.06 4.36 6.18
N VAL A 225 -8.68 5.54 6.15
CA VAL A 225 -9.64 5.95 5.11
C VAL A 225 -9.01 6.73 3.96
N LEU A 226 -7.68 6.88 3.95
CA LEU A 226 -6.95 7.59 2.90
C LEU A 226 -7.24 6.94 1.53
N ASN A 227 -7.61 7.78 0.55
CA ASN A 227 -8.02 7.38 -0.80
C ASN A 227 -9.27 6.49 -0.87
N VAL A 228 -10.10 6.47 0.18
CA VAL A 228 -11.36 5.73 0.20
C VAL A 228 -12.55 6.70 0.07
N LYS A 229 -13.44 6.43 -0.88
CA LYS A 229 -14.70 7.17 -1.01
C LYS A 229 -15.71 6.68 0.03
N LEU A 230 -15.81 7.41 1.14
CA LEU A 230 -16.74 7.08 2.23
C LEU A 230 -18.21 7.31 1.81
N PRO A 231 -19.12 6.35 2.06
CA PRO A 231 -20.55 6.57 1.96
C PRO A 231 -21.04 7.51 3.08
N ARG A 232 -22.29 7.96 2.98
CA ARG A 232 -22.93 8.68 4.10
C ARG A 232 -23.32 7.68 5.18
N TYR A 233 -22.63 7.75 6.30
CA TYR A 233 -22.97 6.98 7.49
C TYR A 233 -24.05 7.71 8.28
N GLY A 234 -25.31 7.46 7.93
CA GLY A 234 -26.47 7.85 8.74
C GLY A 234 -27.47 8.79 8.06
N GLY A 235 -28.75 8.43 8.21
CA GLY A 235 -29.75 9.37 8.71
C GLY A 235 -30.04 9.16 10.21
N THR A 236 -29.73 7.96 10.74
CA THR A 236 -29.77 7.59 12.15
C THR A 236 -28.67 6.56 12.39
N ALA A 237 -28.07 6.58 13.58
CA ALA A 237 -26.87 5.83 13.95
C ALA A 237 -26.91 4.38 13.46
N ALA A 238 -26.09 4.05 12.45
CA ALA A 238 -25.78 2.66 12.15
C ALA A 238 -25.10 2.09 13.40
N ALA A 239 -25.76 1.14 14.05
CA ALA A 239 -25.28 0.57 15.30
C ALA A 239 -23.86 0.04 15.11
N ALA A 240 -22.97 0.39 16.05
CA ALA A 240 -21.66 -0.21 16.20
C ALA A 240 -21.80 -1.75 16.14
N PRO A 241 -20.76 -2.49 15.68
CA PRO A 241 -20.86 -3.94 15.52
C PRO A 241 -21.29 -4.54 16.85
N SER A 242 -22.13 -5.58 16.78
CA SER A 242 -22.63 -6.18 18.02
C SER A 242 -21.44 -6.65 18.86
N PRO A 243 -21.49 -6.51 20.20
CA PRO A 243 -20.40 -6.93 21.07
C PRO A 243 -19.89 -8.34 20.75
N THR A 244 -20.76 -9.25 20.29
CA THR A 244 -20.40 -10.62 19.88
C THR A 244 -19.46 -10.67 18.67
N GLN A 245 -19.65 -9.81 17.65
CA GLN A 245 -18.76 -9.75 16.49
C GLN A 245 -17.36 -9.21 16.88
N VAL A 246 -17.30 -8.29 17.85
CA VAL A 246 -16.05 -7.72 18.37
C VAL A 246 -15.41 -8.66 19.41
N GLN A 247 -16.20 -9.40 20.19
CA GLN A 247 -15.72 -10.36 21.21
C GLN A 247 -14.89 -11.49 20.62
N ASN A 248 -15.17 -11.88 19.38
CA ASN A 248 -14.44 -12.95 18.68
C ASN A 248 -13.09 -12.51 18.11
N LEU A 249 -12.76 -11.21 18.16
CA LEU A 249 -11.45 -10.71 17.75
C LEU A 249 -10.49 -10.67 18.94
N PRO A 250 -9.19 -10.94 18.71
CA PRO A 250 -8.20 -10.79 19.77
C PRO A 250 -8.16 -9.34 20.27
N ASN A 251 -8.07 -9.14 21.59
CA ASN A 251 -7.86 -7.82 22.18
C ASN A 251 -6.51 -7.20 21.78
N MET A 252 -5.52 -8.07 21.54
CA MET A 252 -4.15 -7.73 21.19
C MET A 252 -3.51 -8.97 20.55
N VAL A 253 -2.62 -8.79 19.57
CA VAL A 253 -1.85 -9.88 18.96
C VAL A 253 -0.36 -9.73 19.29
N GLY A 254 0.31 -10.79 19.76
CA GLY A 254 1.78 -10.82 19.91
C GLY A 254 2.36 -10.60 21.31
N GLY A 255 1.56 -10.62 22.39
CA GLY A 255 2.08 -10.47 23.77
C GLY A 255 2.64 -9.07 24.09
N CYS A 256 2.95 -8.81 25.36
CA CYS A 256 3.59 -7.57 25.82
C CYS A 256 5.11 -7.70 25.77
#